data_AF-A0AA42ZM73-F1
#
_entry.id   AF-A0AA42ZM73-F1
#
_cell.length_a   1.000
_cell.length_b   1.000
_cell.length_c   1.000
_cell.angle_alpha   90.00
_cell.angle_beta   90.00
_cell.angle_gamma   90.00
#
_symmetry.space_group_name_H-M   'P 1'
#
loop_
_entity.id
_entity.type
_entity.pdbx_description
1 polymer ?
#
loop_
_entity_poly.entity_id
_entity_poly.type
_entity_poly.pdbx_seq_one_letter_code
_entity_poly.pdbx_strand_id
1 'polypeptide(L)'
;MSFRGGKFGRFVVTALAVLPLAAAHEGEEGRTLRHVVYDLGVTSYCGLLTPEVEAGYHREIAVLTERAGLNEADAKALRIAGWVDADLEWSNRGLGGFRAWCESEGLAAARHFLAIVRAPAQP
;
A
#
# COMPACT_ATOMS: atom_id res chain seq x y z
N MET A 1 -23.79 -71.85 -23.48
CA MET A 1 -24.81 -70.83 -23.14
C MET A 1 -24.07 -69.67 -22.48
N SER A 2 -23.81 -68.55 -23.17
CA SER A 2 -24.67 -67.33 -23.20
C SER A 2 -25.09 -66.86 -21.80
N PHE A 3 -24.98 -65.60 -21.36
CA PHE A 3 -24.34 -64.37 -21.82
C PHE A 3 -24.52 -63.35 -20.67
N ARG A 4 -23.57 -62.42 -20.50
CA ARG A 4 -23.69 -61.06 -19.89
C ARG A 4 -24.20 -60.87 -18.46
N GLY A 5 -23.38 -60.15 -17.68
CA GLY A 5 -23.80 -59.41 -16.50
C GLY A 5 -22.72 -58.49 -15.91
N GLY A 6 -21.98 -57.76 -16.74
CA GLY A 6 -21.02 -56.76 -16.27
C GLY A 6 -21.66 -55.38 -16.14
N LYS A 7 -21.52 -54.73 -14.97
CA LYS A 7 -21.52 -53.26 -14.83
C LYS A 7 -20.60 -52.84 -13.68
N PHE A 8 -19.36 -52.56 -14.05
CA PHE A 8 -18.45 -51.52 -13.55
C PHE A 8 -18.86 -50.82 -12.24
N GLY A 9 -18.37 -51.34 -11.11
CA GLY A 9 -18.22 -50.58 -9.87
C GLY A 9 -16.98 -49.69 -9.99
N ARG A 10 -17.21 -48.39 -10.10
CA ARG A 10 -16.20 -47.34 -10.29
C ARG A 10 -15.17 -47.39 -9.16
N PHE A 11 -13.90 -47.59 -9.52
CA PHE A 11 -12.77 -47.26 -8.67
C PHE A 11 -12.83 -45.77 -8.34
N VAL A 12 -13.15 -45.43 -7.09
CA VAL A 12 -12.93 -44.09 -6.55
C VAL A 12 -11.44 -44.00 -6.26
N VAL A 13 -10.68 -43.55 -7.27
CA VAL A 13 -9.32 -43.07 -7.07
C VAL A 13 -9.45 -41.75 -6.33
N THR A 14 -9.24 -41.79 -5.01
CA THR A 14 -9.03 -40.58 -4.22
C THR A 14 -7.72 -39.96 -4.66
N ALA A 15 -7.79 -39.07 -5.64
CA ALA A 15 -6.68 -38.19 -5.99
C ALA A 15 -6.38 -37.33 -4.75
N LEU A 16 -5.26 -37.60 -4.09
CA LEU A 16 -4.60 -36.61 -3.23
C LEU A 16 -4.28 -35.42 -4.13
N ALA A 17 -5.17 -34.44 -4.15
CA ALA A 17 -4.86 -33.12 -4.68
C ALA A 17 -3.79 -32.53 -3.75
N VAL A 18 -2.53 -32.63 -4.18
CA VAL A 18 -1.47 -31.74 -3.70
C VAL A 18 -1.88 -30.36 -4.19
N LEU A 19 -2.66 -29.64 -3.37
CA LEU A 19 -2.86 -28.23 -3.55
C LEU A 19 -1.46 -27.60 -3.51
N PRO A 20 -1.05 -26.84 -4.54
CA PRO A 20 0.06 -25.95 -4.32
C PRO A 20 -0.41 -25.02 -3.23
N LEU A 21 0.30 -25.05 -2.10
CA LEU A 21 0.25 -23.99 -1.11
C LEU A 21 0.74 -22.76 -1.88
N ALA A 22 -0.20 -22.09 -2.57
CA ALA A 22 -0.02 -20.72 -2.99
C ALA A 22 0.17 -19.98 -1.68
N ALA A 23 1.44 -19.85 -1.29
CA ALA A 23 1.84 -19.02 -0.19
C ALA A 23 1.26 -17.65 -0.51
N ALA A 24 0.14 -17.34 0.11
CA ALA A 24 -0.35 -16.00 0.23
C ALA A 24 0.83 -15.21 0.79
N HIS A 25 1.54 -14.51 -0.09
CA HIS A 25 2.44 -13.42 0.31
C HIS A 25 1.55 -12.23 0.66
N GLU A 26 0.61 -12.45 1.59
CA GLU A 26 -0.10 -11.39 2.29
C GLU A 26 0.80 -11.06 3.47
N GLY A 27 1.76 -10.15 3.28
CA GLY A 27 2.71 -9.86 4.35
C GLY A 27 3.74 -8.75 4.13
N GLU A 28 3.88 -8.19 2.93
CA GLU A 28 4.58 -6.92 2.73
C GLU A 28 4.07 -6.25 1.44
N GLU A 29 2.79 -5.85 1.41
CA GLU A 29 2.35 -4.87 0.42
C GLU A 29 2.91 -3.51 0.86
N GLY A 30 4.18 -3.27 0.53
CA GLY A 30 4.91 -2.07 0.93
C GLY A 30 4.22 -0.79 0.46
N ARG A 31 4.33 0.29 1.26
CA ARG A 31 3.80 1.61 0.89
C ARG A 31 4.31 2.02 -0.50
N THR A 32 3.42 2.50 -1.36
CA THR A 32 3.78 2.96 -2.71
C THR A 32 4.16 4.44 -2.71
N LEU A 33 4.88 4.89 -3.74
CA LEU A 33 5.24 6.31 -3.90
C LEU A 33 3.99 7.21 -3.90
N ARG A 34 2.91 6.78 -4.58
CA ARG A 34 1.63 7.49 -4.61
C ARG A 34 1.03 7.66 -3.21
N HIS A 35 0.99 6.59 -2.42
CA HIS A 35 0.44 6.61 -1.06
C HIS A 35 1.27 7.52 -0.13
N VAL A 36 2.59 7.48 -0.24
CA VAL A 36 3.47 8.38 0.54
C VAL A 36 3.22 9.85 0.20
N VAL A 37 2.97 10.16 -1.07
CA VAL A 37 2.68 11.53 -1.49
C VAL A 37 1.28 11.98 -1.06
N TYR A 38 0.30 11.08 -1.10
CA TYR A 38 -1.01 11.31 -0.49
C TYR A 38 -0.87 11.70 0.99
N ASP A 39 -0.12 10.91 1.76
CA ASP A 39 0.11 11.15 3.19
C ASP A 39 0.78 12.49 3.46
N LEU A 40 1.76 12.90 2.64
CA LEU A 40 2.32 14.24 2.72
C LEU A 40 1.24 15.31 2.49
N GLY A 41 0.39 15.12 1.48
CA GLY A 41 -0.75 16.00 1.23
C GLY A 41 -1.67 16.12 2.43
N VAL A 42 -2.02 15.00 3.08
CA VAL A 42 -2.82 15.00 4.31
C VAL A 42 -2.13 15.81 5.42
N THR A 43 -0.82 15.61 5.64
CA THR A 43 -0.10 16.40 6.66
C THR A 43 -0.11 17.90 6.36
N SER A 44 -0.03 18.28 5.08
CA SER A 44 -0.10 19.68 4.65
C SER A 44 -1.47 20.29 4.94
N TYR A 45 -2.56 19.66 4.46
CA TYR A 45 -3.92 20.17 4.71
C TYR A 45 -4.25 20.25 6.20
N CYS A 46 -3.76 19.31 7.01
CA CYS A 46 -3.98 19.27 8.45
C CYS A 46 -3.07 20.20 9.28
N GLY A 47 -2.15 20.94 8.65
CA GLY A 47 -1.24 21.85 9.37
C GLY A 47 -0.17 21.12 10.20
N LEU A 48 0.19 19.90 9.81
CA LEU A 48 1.17 19.04 10.49
C LEU A 48 2.51 18.97 9.76
N LEU A 49 2.66 19.66 8.63
CA LEU A 49 3.89 19.68 7.85
C LEU A 49 4.95 20.57 8.53
N THR A 50 5.95 19.93 9.14
CA THR A 50 7.17 20.58 9.66
C THR A 50 8.39 20.21 8.81
N PRO A 51 9.52 20.92 8.95
CA PRO A 51 10.76 20.54 8.24
C PRO A 51 11.20 19.09 8.50
N GLU A 52 10.99 18.57 9.71
CA GLU A 52 11.32 17.18 10.04
C GLU A 52 10.36 16.19 9.38
N VAL A 53 9.07 16.52 9.28
CA VAL A 53 8.09 15.70 8.55
C VAL A 53 8.46 15.66 7.06
N GLU A 54 8.77 16.81 6.47
CA GLU A 54 9.21 16.92 5.07
C GLU A 54 10.50 16.14 4.81
N ALA A 55 11.48 16.23 5.71
CA ALA A 55 12.71 15.45 5.62
C ALA A 55 12.46 13.93 5.67
N GLY A 56 11.50 13.47 6.48
CA GLY A 56 11.12 12.07 6.56
C GLY A 56 10.48 11.58 5.27
N TYR A 57 9.56 12.37 4.73
CA TYR A 57 8.97 12.16 3.41
C TYR A 57 10.05 12.05 2.32
N HIS A 58 11.02 12.98 2.28
CA HIS A 58 12.08 12.96 1.27
C HIS A 58 12.94 11.70 1.31
N ARG A 59 13.25 11.20 2.52
CA ARG A 59 13.97 9.92 2.68
C ARG A 59 13.14 8.76 2.14
N GLU A 60 11.85 8.71 2.47
CA GLU A 60 10.98 7.61 2.04
C GLU A 60 10.79 7.59 0.52
N ILE A 61 10.53 8.74 -0.12
CA ILE A 61 10.36 8.78 -1.57
C ILE A 61 11.63 8.41 -2.31
N ALA A 62 12.81 8.71 -1.77
CA ALA A 62 14.08 8.33 -2.38
C ALA A 62 14.21 6.80 -2.38
N VAL A 63 14.00 6.17 -1.22
CA VAL A 63 14.02 4.71 -1.06
C VAL A 63 12.98 4.03 -1.97
N LEU A 64 11.76 4.55 -2.02
CA LEU A 64 10.69 3.96 -2.85
C LEU A 64 10.94 4.14 -4.35
N THR A 65 11.48 5.29 -4.76
CA THR A 65 11.83 5.54 -6.17
C THR A 65 12.93 4.57 -6.60
N GLU A 66 13.96 4.39 -5.77
CA GLU A 66 15.07 3.47 -6.04
C GLU A 66 14.61 2.01 -6.02
N ARG A 67 13.93 1.57 -4.95
CA ARG A 67 13.44 0.18 -4.79
C ARG A 67 12.53 -0.25 -5.95
N ALA A 68 11.69 0.65 -6.45
CA ALA A 68 10.77 0.34 -7.55
C ALA A 68 11.39 0.55 -8.94
N GLY A 69 12.65 1.00 -9.03
CA GLY A 69 13.33 1.24 -10.30
C GLY A 69 12.62 2.27 -11.19
N LEU A 70 11.95 3.25 -10.58
CA LEU A 70 11.13 4.22 -11.29
C LEU A 70 12.02 5.21 -12.05
N ASN A 71 11.73 5.42 -13.33
CA ASN A 71 12.27 6.57 -14.03
C ASN A 71 11.59 7.85 -13.54
N GLU A 72 12.15 9.00 -13.92
CA GLU A 72 11.65 10.30 -13.46
C GLU A 72 10.21 10.58 -13.91
N ALA A 73 9.82 10.16 -15.11
CA ALA A 73 8.48 10.38 -15.64
C ALA A 73 7.42 9.59 -14.84
N ASP A 74 7.69 8.32 -14.55
CA ASP A 74 6.79 7.46 -13.76
C ASP A 74 6.71 7.93 -12.31
N ALA A 75 7.85 8.27 -11.70
CA ALA A 75 7.88 8.84 -10.36
C ALA A 75 7.10 10.15 -10.28
N LYS A 76 7.23 11.02 -11.28
CA LYS A 76 6.46 12.27 -11.38
C LYS A 76 4.96 11.99 -11.51
N ALA A 77 4.55 11.05 -12.36
CA ALA A 77 3.14 10.70 -12.53
C ALA A 77 2.51 10.20 -11.23
N LEU A 78 3.21 9.34 -10.48
CA LEU A 78 2.75 8.83 -9.19
C LEU A 78 2.67 9.93 -8.11
N ARG A 79 3.62 10.87 -8.10
CA ARG A 79 3.58 12.04 -7.20
C ARG A 79 2.37 12.93 -7.50
N ILE A 80 2.12 13.22 -8.78
CA ILE A 80 0.94 14.00 -9.19
C ILE A 80 -0.34 13.27 -8.74
N ALA A 81 -0.44 11.96 -9.00
CA ALA A 81 -1.60 11.18 -8.60
C ALA A 81 -1.85 11.22 -7.08
N GLY A 82 -0.80 11.09 -6.26
CA GLY A 82 -0.94 11.14 -4.80
C GLY A 82 -1.42 12.50 -4.30
N TRP A 83 -0.94 13.60 -4.90
CA TRP A 83 -1.43 14.95 -4.58
C TRP A 83 -2.89 15.14 -4.98
N VAL A 84 -3.28 14.66 -6.16
CA VAL A 84 -4.67 14.70 -6.63
C VAL A 84 -5.57 13.92 -5.67
N ASP A 85 -5.16 12.74 -5.21
CA ASP A 85 -5.94 11.97 -4.25
C ASP A 85 -6.16 12.72 -2.93
N ALA A 86 -5.12 13.38 -2.41
CA ALA A 86 -5.23 14.15 -1.17
C ALA A 86 -6.16 15.36 -1.32
N ASP A 87 -6.11 16.04 -2.46
CA ASP A 87 -6.97 17.19 -2.77
C ASP A 87 -8.44 16.77 -2.95
N LEU A 88 -8.68 15.65 -3.63
CA LEU A 88 -10.01 15.06 -3.77
C LEU A 88 -10.57 14.67 -2.40
N GLU A 89 -9.75 14.03 -1.56
CA GLU A 89 -10.18 13.62 -0.23
C GLU A 89 -10.51 14.83 0.65
N TRP A 90 -9.62 15.83 0.67
CA TRP A 90 -9.87 17.09 1.37
C TRP A 90 -11.17 17.76 0.93
N SER A 91 -11.40 17.83 -0.38
CA SER A 91 -12.62 18.40 -0.97
C SER A 91 -13.88 17.61 -0.58
N ASN A 92 -13.81 16.29 -0.49
CA ASN A 92 -14.94 15.42 -0.16
C ASN A 92 -15.35 15.46 1.31
N ARG A 93 -14.47 15.86 2.22
CA ARG A 93 -14.69 15.75 3.68
C ARG A 93 -15.62 16.82 4.26
N GLY A 94 -15.87 17.93 3.55
CA GLY A 94 -16.76 19.01 3.99
C GLY A 94 -16.41 19.61 5.36
N LEU A 95 -17.35 20.33 6.00
CA LEU A 95 -17.11 21.04 7.26
C LEU A 95 -16.92 20.12 8.50
N GLY A 96 -17.37 18.87 8.43
CA GLY A 96 -17.38 17.95 9.57
C GLY A 96 -16.37 16.81 9.51
N GLY A 97 -15.99 16.35 8.31
CA GLY A 97 -15.08 15.21 8.14
C GLY A 97 -13.61 15.57 8.29
N PHE A 98 -13.27 16.85 8.14
CA PHE A 98 -11.90 17.34 8.15
C PHE A 98 -11.18 17.07 9.49
N ARG A 99 -11.83 17.35 10.62
CA ARG A 99 -11.20 17.16 11.94
C ARG A 99 -10.86 15.69 12.19
N ALA A 100 -11.83 14.79 11.97
CA ALA A 100 -11.63 13.36 12.19
C ALA A 100 -10.52 12.80 11.28
N TRP A 101 -10.46 13.28 10.03
CA TRP A 101 -9.40 12.91 9.09
C TRP A 101 -8.01 13.28 9.57
N CYS A 102 -7.85 14.51 10.07
CA CYS A 102 -6.57 14.97 10.59
C CYS A 102 -6.16 14.20 11.85
N GLU A 103 -7.11 13.87 12.73
CA GLU A 103 -6.85 13.08 13.94
C GLU A 103 -6.46 11.64 13.62
N SER A 104 -7.01 11.04 12.57
CA SER A 104 -6.69 9.67 12.16
C SER A 104 -5.49 9.60 11.22
N GLU A 105 -5.65 10.10 10.00
CA GLU A 105 -4.70 9.92 8.90
C GLU A 105 -3.58 10.95 8.99
N GLY A 106 -3.89 12.23 9.22
CA GLY A 106 -2.88 13.29 9.30
C GLY A 106 -1.84 13.05 10.40
N LEU A 107 -2.30 12.72 11.61
CA LEU A 107 -1.40 12.39 12.72
C LEU A 107 -0.63 11.08 12.49
N ALA A 108 -1.23 10.09 11.84
CA ALA A 108 -0.53 8.84 11.51
C ALA A 108 0.60 9.09 10.51
N ALA A 109 0.32 9.82 9.42
CA ALA A 109 1.30 10.20 8.40
C ALA A 109 2.45 11.02 9.00
N ALA A 110 2.15 12.05 9.79
CA ALA A 110 3.18 12.87 10.42
C ALA A 110 4.09 12.04 11.35
N ARG A 111 3.50 11.17 12.18
CA ARG A 111 4.28 10.28 13.06
C ARG A 111 5.17 9.32 12.28
N HIS A 112 4.67 8.80 11.16
CA HIS A 112 5.43 7.91 10.27
C HIS A 112 6.67 8.62 9.72
N PHE A 113 6.51 9.80 9.13
CA PHE A 113 7.65 10.56 8.60
C PHE A 113 8.66 10.95 9.69
N LEU A 114 8.18 11.34 10.87
CA LEU A 114 9.06 11.61 12.01
C LEU A 114 9.85 10.38 12.46
N ALA A 115 9.25 9.19 12.39
CA ALA A 115 9.95 7.95 12.72
C ALA A 115 11.10 7.67 11.72
N ILE A 116 10.90 7.97 10.44
CA ILE A 116 11.93 7.80 9.39
C ILE A 116 13.14 8.72 9.62
N VAL A 117 12.92 9.97 10.03
CA VAL A 117 14.04 10.90 10.31
C VAL A 117 14.84 10.46 11.54
N ARG A 118 14.14 9.95 12.56
CA ARG A 118 14.74 9.51 13.82
C ARG A 118 15.44 8.17 13.72
N ALA A 119 15.07 7.34 12.75
CA ALA A 119 15.76 6.09 12.49
C ALA A 119 17.20 6.36 12.06
N PRO A 120 18.18 5.55 12.54
CA PRO A 120 19.54 5.63 12.03
C PRO A 120 19.53 5.36 10.52
N ALA A 121 20.39 6.09 9.77
CA ALA A 121 20.57 5.82 8.36
C ALA A 121 20.93 4.34 8.18
N GLN A 122 20.17 3.62 7.36
CA GLN A 122 20.55 2.26 7.00
C GLN A 122 21.82 2.35 6.13
N PRO A 123 22.83 1.50 6.41
CA PRO A 123 24.13 1.53 5.74
C PRO A 123 24.03 1.19 4.25
#